data_AF-C3ZQL9-F1
#
_entry.id   AF-C3ZQL9-F1
#
_cell.length_a   1.000
_cell.length_b   1.000
_cell.length_c   1.000
_cell.angle_alpha   90.00
_cell.angle_beta   90.00
_cell.angle_gamma   90.00
#
_symmetry.space_group_name_H-M   'P 1'
#
loop_
_entity.id
_entity.type
_entity.pdbx_description
1 polymer ?
#
loop_
_entity_poly.entity_id
_entity_poly.type
_entity_poly.pdbx_seq_one_letter_code
_entity_poly.pdbx_strand_id
1 'polypeptide(L)'
;MQVIDCGGNVASTVELFKETYPGGREFIIHSFEMDPRLAPYFAAYPDAVFHNPVAVSNKDSFTMSYLETVWFPERSLRKNKDGMMGGGTIFAYDDEKKDNKTGGARNLSRHIRVKTIDFSKWLRENIHEEDYVIFKLDVEGAEYDILQKMVDDGTFHLIDKFYGECHFWHPTGWNEHQRQELLKKIKTIGFTKTYWAGEERTYADFDDLHQSQNQPYPYGIFEMQNFNITRESIVSSEMRLNEVGIPVYYYLPDAIQGRIKTIAQKRKLRIVVPTVIFPPKENGILTWDNYHQHHDVARVPKALRLIDSQLMNSGGILCLDSDFPDSVMISVFLMDYLVEMSQYELVNLDKCF
;
A
#
# COMPACT_ATOMS: atom_id res chain seq x y z
N MET A 1 -20.78 8.64 8.31
CA MET A 1 -20.03 8.68 7.03
C MET A 1 -19.20 7.42 6.93
N GLN A 2 -19.31 6.70 5.82
CA GLN A 2 -18.67 5.39 5.65
C GLN A 2 -17.96 5.30 4.31
N VAL A 3 -16.80 4.63 4.29
CA VAL A 3 -16.14 4.19 3.06
C VAL A 3 -16.18 2.68 3.02
N ILE A 4 -16.61 2.12 1.90
CA ILE A 4 -16.60 0.68 1.67
C ILE A 4 -15.59 0.39 0.57
N ASP A 5 -14.42 -0.09 0.96
CA ASP A 5 -13.29 -0.42 0.10
C ASP A 5 -13.31 -1.91 -0.23
N CYS A 6 -13.82 -2.24 -1.41
CA CYS A 6 -13.80 -3.60 -1.94
C CYS A 6 -12.51 -3.83 -2.73
N GLY A 7 -11.69 -4.76 -2.23
CA GLY A 7 -10.33 -5.06 -2.71
C GLY A 7 -9.29 -4.10 -2.17
N GLY A 8 -9.12 -4.12 -0.84
CA GLY A 8 -8.25 -3.19 -0.14
C GLY A 8 -6.76 -3.37 -0.42
N ASN A 9 -6.33 -4.55 -0.91
CA ASN A 9 -4.95 -4.86 -1.27
C ASN A 9 -3.97 -4.45 -0.14
N VAL A 10 -2.98 -3.60 -0.43
CA VAL A 10 -1.96 -3.11 0.52
C VAL A 10 -2.42 -1.88 1.31
N ALA A 11 -3.72 -1.75 1.57
CA ALA A 11 -4.34 -0.62 2.27
C ALA A 11 -4.16 0.75 1.58
N SER A 12 -3.82 0.78 0.29
CA SER A 12 -3.55 2.02 -0.47
C SER A 12 -4.76 2.96 -0.49
N THR A 13 -5.98 2.42 -0.56
CA THR A 13 -7.21 3.22 -0.47
C THR A 13 -7.39 3.82 0.93
N VAL A 14 -7.12 3.06 1.99
CA VAL A 14 -7.23 3.55 3.37
C VAL A 14 -6.25 4.69 3.64
N GLU A 15 -4.99 4.52 3.23
CA GLU A 15 -3.94 5.53 3.32
C GLU A 15 -4.34 6.81 2.58
N LEU A 16 -4.52 6.70 1.26
CA LEU A 16 -4.81 7.84 0.39
C LEU A 16 -6.05 8.61 0.86
N PHE A 17 -7.10 7.88 1.26
CA PHE A 17 -8.35 8.49 1.70
C PHE A 17 -8.16 9.23 3.03
N LYS A 18 -7.51 8.64 4.03
CA LYS A 18 -7.28 9.29 5.33
C LYS A 18 -6.35 10.51 5.23
N GLU A 19 -5.40 10.48 4.31
CA GLU A 19 -4.43 11.57 4.14
C GLU A 19 -5.00 12.73 3.33
N THR A 20 -5.76 12.42 2.28
CA THR A 20 -6.12 13.42 1.28
C THR A 20 -7.60 13.71 1.19
N TYR A 21 -8.51 12.80 1.54
CA TYR A 21 -9.93 13.11 1.36
C TYR A 21 -10.39 14.15 2.40
N PRO A 22 -11.19 15.18 2.04
CA PRO A 22 -11.68 16.16 3.01
C PRO A 22 -12.47 15.49 4.14
N GLY A 23 -12.00 15.67 5.39
CA GLY A 23 -12.59 14.99 6.54
C GLY A 23 -12.35 13.48 6.55
N GLY A 24 -11.39 12.94 5.78
CA GLY A 24 -11.19 11.50 5.58
C GLY A 24 -10.96 10.70 6.87
N ARG A 25 -10.44 11.35 7.93
CA ARG A 25 -10.29 10.76 9.27
C ARG A 25 -11.60 10.59 10.05
N GLU A 26 -12.68 11.21 9.60
CA GLU A 26 -14.02 11.13 10.22
C GLU A 26 -14.86 9.97 9.65
N PHE A 27 -14.40 9.34 8.56
CA PHE A 27 -15.08 8.20 7.96
C PHE A 27 -14.72 6.91 8.67
N ILE A 28 -15.73 6.05 8.89
CA ILE A 28 -15.51 4.64 9.21
C ILE A 28 -15.21 3.92 7.90
N ILE A 29 -14.04 3.30 7.78
CA ILE A 29 -13.62 2.62 6.56
C ILE A 29 -13.75 1.11 6.76
N HIS A 30 -14.63 0.47 6.00
CA HIS A 30 -14.74 -0.98 5.88
C HIS A 30 -13.93 -1.44 4.67
N SER A 31 -12.81 -2.12 4.89
CA SER A 31 -11.95 -2.63 3.82
C SER A 31 -11.99 -4.14 3.76
N PHE A 32 -12.26 -4.69 2.57
CA PHE A 32 -12.37 -6.13 2.30
C PHE A 32 -11.19 -6.59 1.45
N GLU A 33 -10.47 -7.60 1.94
CA GLU A 33 -9.35 -8.21 1.22
C GLU A 33 -9.36 -9.73 1.41
N MET A 34 -9.16 -10.47 0.31
CA MET A 34 -9.22 -11.93 0.30
C MET A 34 -7.87 -12.58 0.65
N ASP A 35 -6.76 -11.92 0.35
CA ASP A 35 -5.42 -12.44 0.61
C ASP A 35 -5.03 -12.22 2.08
N PRO A 36 -4.91 -13.27 2.90
CA PRO A 36 -4.56 -13.11 4.31
C PRO A 36 -3.15 -12.55 4.53
N ARG A 37 -2.26 -12.63 3.54
CA ARG A 37 -0.89 -12.09 3.63
C ARG A 37 -0.86 -10.56 3.62
N LEU A 38 -1.95 -9.91 3.23
CA LEU A 38 -2.03 -8.45 3.20
C LEU A 38 -2.55 -7.86 4.51
N ALA A 39 -2.90 -8.68 5.50
CA ALA A 39 -3.35 -8.20 6.80
C ALA A 39 -2.38 -7.23 7.52
N PRO A 40 -1.06 -7.45 7.48
CA PRO A 40 -0.12 -6.53 8.12
C PRO A 40 -0.18 -5.08 7.64
N TYR A 41 -0.61 -4.80 6.40
CA TYR A 41 -0.75 -3.42 5.87
C TYR A 41 -1.81 -2.61 6.60
N PHE A 42 -2.78 -3.27 7.20
CA PHE A 42 -3.87 -2.61 7.92
C PHE A 42 -3.53 -2.32 9.39
N ALA A 43 -2.40 -2.81 9.90
CA ALA A 43 -2.00 -2.62 11.29
C ALA A 43 -1.78 -1.14 11.66
N ALA A 44 -1.39 -0.31 10.69
CA ALA A 44 -1.23 1.13 10.87
C ALA A 44 -2.56 1.90 10.98
N TYR A 45 -3.68 1.26 10.65
CA TYR A 45 -5.02 1.88 10.59
C TYR A 45 -5.99 1.17 11.53
N PRO A 46 -5.77 1.21 12.86
CA PRO A 46 -6.58 0.49 13.84
C PRO A 46 -8.03 0.98 13.93
N ASP A 47 -8.31 2.15 13.36
CA ASP A 47 -9.64 2.76 13.25
C ASP A 47 -10.38 2.37 11.97
N ALA A 48 -9.74 1.65 11.05
CA ALA A 48 -10.41 1.00 9.92
C ALA A 48 -10.91 -0.41 10.31
N VAL A 49 -12.08 -0.79 9.82
CA VAL A 49 -12.65 -2.12 10.00
C VAL A 49 -12.17 -3.02 8.86
N PHE A 50 -11.23 -3.91 9.17
CA PHE A 50 -10.61 -4.79 8.19
C PHE A 50 -11.28 -6.18 8.18
N HIS A 51 -11.80 -6.58 7.01
CA HIS A 51 -12.46 -7.86 6.78
C HIS A 51 -11.55 -8.78 5.96
N ASN A 52 -10.83 -9.67 6.65
CA ASN A 52 -9.85 -10.56 6.03
C ASN A 52 -9.74 -11.92 6.74
N PRO A 53 -9.60 -13.04 6.01
CA PRO A 53 -9.70 -13.16 4.55
C PRO A 53 -11.17 -13.21 4.07
N VAL A 54 -11.59 -12.20 3.31
CA VAL A 54 -12.97 -12.10 2.77
C VAL A 54 -12.95 -11.55 1.35
N ALA A 55 -13.61 -12.22 0.42
CA ALA A 55 -13.85 -11.72 -0.93
C ALA A 55 -15.24 -11.10 -1.05
N VAL A 56 -15.37 -10.01 -1.80
CA VAL A 56 -16.66 -9.39 -2.09
C VAL A 56 -17.25 -9.99 -3.37
N SER A 57 -18.54 -10.33 -3.36
CA SER A 57 -19.21 -11.00 -4.47
C SER A 57 -20.72 -10.67 -4.49
N ASN A 58 -21.47 -11.35 -5.35
CA ASN A 58 -22.93 -11.25 -5.44
C ASN A 58 -23.67 -12.31 -4.60
N LYS A 59 -22.95 -13.11 -3.81
CA LYS A 59 -23.54 -14.16 -2.95
C LYS A 59 -22.63 -14.52 -1.78
N ASP A 60 -23.28 -14.84 -0.66
CA ASP A 60 -22.63 -15.49 0.48
C ASP A 60 -22.26 -16.92 0.11
N SER A 61 -20.98 -17.26 0.20
CA SER A 61 -20.49 -18.62 -0.11
C SER A 61 -19.08 -18.83 0.48
N PHE A 62 -18.53 -20.02 0.23
CA PHE A 62 -17.09 -20.30 0.35
C PHE A 62 -16.55 -20.73 -1.01
N THR A 63 -15.76 -19.86 -1.62
CA THR A 63 -15.28 -20.02 -3.01
C THR A 63 -13.77 -20.22 -3.03
N MET A 64 -13.30 -21.05 -3.97
CA MET A 64 -11.87 -21.17 -4.23
C MET A 64 -11.36 -19.86 -4.84
N SER A 65 -10.38 -19.26 -4.18
CA SER A 65 -9.70 -18.04 -4.60
C SER A 65 -8.27 -18.38 -4.98
N TYR A 66 -7.79 -17.65 -5.98
CA TYR A 66 -6.52 -17.85 -6.64
C TYR A 66 -5.69 -16.60 -6.39
N LEU A 67 -4.70 -16.73 -5.52
CA LEU A 67 -3.93 -15.59 -5.02
C LEU A 67 -2.65 -15.43 -5.82
N GLU A 68 -2.35 -14.18 -6.16
CA GLU A 68 -1.08 -13.82 -6.76
C GLU A 68 0.06 -14.18 -5.79
N THR A 69 1.14 -14.72 -6.31
CA THR A 69 2.36 -14.89 -5.51
C THR A 69 2.90 -13.52 -5.08
N VAL A 70 3.17 -13.33 -3.79
CA VAL A 70 3.80 -12.11 -3.24
C VAL A 70 5.27 -11.99 -3.67
N TRP A 71 5.86 -10.81 -3.48
CA TRP A 71 7.28 -10.58 -3.71
C TRP A 71 8.15 -11.41 -2.75
N PHE A 72 9.27 -11.92 -3.28
CA PHE A 72 10.41 -12.47 -2.54
C PHE A 72 11.67 -12.37 -3.42
N PRO A 73 12.89 -12.30 -2.87
CA PRO A 73 14.09 -11.91 -3.61
C PRO A 73 14.64 -12.94 -4.58
N GLU A 74 14.47 -14.25 -4.32
CA GLU A 74 14.91 -15.30 -5.26
C GLU A 74 14.05 -15.34 -6.54
N ARG A 75 13.01 -14.49 -6.61
CA ARG A 75 12.07 -14.45 -7.73
C ARG A 75 12.55 -13.57 -8.87
N SER A 76 12.41 -14.06 -10.10
CA SER A 76 12.60 -13.28 -11.32
C SER A 76 11.47 -12.26 -11.57
N LEU A 77 11.76 -11.26 -12.41
CA LEU A 77 10.81 -10.23 -12.83
C LEU A 77 9.60 -10.82 -13.57
N ARG A 78 8.39 -10.31 -13.31
CA ARG A 78 7.18 -10.65 -14.07
C ARG A 78 7.16 -9.81 -15.35
N LYS A 79 7.38 -10.43 -16.52
CA LYS A 79 7.45 -9.71 -17.82
C LYS A 79 8.41 -8.51 -17.78
N ASN A 80 9.58 -8.68 -17.18
CA ASN A 80 10.59 -7.63 -16.95
C ASN A 80 10.13 -6.47 -16.05
N LYS A 81 9.10 -6.67 -15.22
CA LYS A 81 8.63 -5.70 -14.22
C LYS A 81 8.56 -6.33 -12.83
N ASP A 82 8.86 -5.50 -11.84
CA ASP A 82 8.46 -5.71 -10.45
C ASP A 82 6.98 -5.28 -10.34
N GLY A 83 6.13 -6.07 -9.69
CA GLY A 83 4.68 -5.88 -9.83
C GLY A 83 3.79 -6.87 -9.09
N MET A 84 4.24 -7.40 -7.95
CA MET A 84 3.63 -8.59 -7.34
C MET A 84 3.56 -8.43 -5.82
N MET A 85 2.53 -7.77 -5.34
CA MET A 85 2.33 -7.49 -3.91
C MET A 85 1.42 -8.50 -3.23
N GLY A 86 0.74 -9.37 -3.99
CA GLY A 86 -0.29 -10.26 -3.49
C GLY A 86 -1.66 -9.85 -3.98
N GLY A 87 -2.71 -10.24 -3.26
CA GLY A 87 -4.09 -10.12 -3.72
C GLY A 87 -4.49 -11.35 -4.52
N GLY A 88 -5.58 -11.27 -5.28
CA GLY A 88 -6.05 -12.42 -6.02
C GLY A 88 -7.40 -12.22 -6.68
N THR A 89 -7.92 -13.32 -7.23
CA THR A 89 -9.20 -13.35 -7.92
C THR A 89 -9.95 -14.64 -7.62
N ILE A 90 -11.29 -14.58 -7.69
CA ILE A 90 -12.15 -15.76 -7.72
C ILE A 90 -12.40 -16.26 -9.16
N PHE A 91 -11.85 -15.57 -10.17
CA PHE A 91 -12.00 -15.83 -11.61
C PHE A 91 -10.66 -16.19 -12.29
N ALA A 92 -10.07 -17.32 -11.92
CA ALA A 92 -8.89 -17.87 -12.62
C ALA A 92 -9.23 -18.54 -13.95
N TYR A 93 -8.30 -18.54 -14.92
CA TYR A 93 -8.41 -19.35 -16.14
C TYR A 93 -8.09 -20.82 -15.86
N ASP A 94 -8.60 -21.73 -16.68
CA ASP A 94 -8.50 -23.17 -16.42
C ASP A 94 -7.07 -23.73 -16.45
N ASP A 95 -6.16 -23.09 -17.18
CA ASP A 95 -4.73 -23.39 -17.18
C ASP A 95 -4.07 -22.93 -15.87
N GLU A 96 -4.37 -21.72 -15.40
CA GLU A 96 -3.90 -21.19 -14.12
C GLU A 96 -4.35 -22.05 -12.94
N LYS A 97 -5.63 -22.48 -12.93
CA LYS A 97 -6.19 -23.36 -11.90
C LYS A 97 -5.43 -24.69 -11.76
N LYS A 98 -4.80 -25.16 -12.83
CA LYS A 98 -4.06 -26.43 -12.88
C LYS A 98 -2.58 -26.25 -12.55
N ASP A 99 -2.06 -25.03 -12.62
CA ASP A 99 -0.66 -24.72 -12.40
C ASP A 99 -0.40 -24.24 -10.96
N ASN A 100 -0.24 -25.19 -10.05
CA ASN A 100 0.10 -24.91 -8.65
C ASN A 100 1.58 -24.49 -8.47
N LYS A 101 2.40 -24.46 -9.53
CA LYS A 101 3.83 -24.15 -9.43
C LYS A 101 4.09 -22.68 -9.73
N THR A 102 3.62 -22.21 -10.89
CA THR A 102 3.80 -20.81 -11.28
C THR A 102 2.52 -20.01 -11.17
N GLY A 103 1.35 -20.66 -11.29
CA GLY A 103 0.05 -19.99 -11.33
C GLY A 103 -0.25 -19.33 -12.67
N GLY A 104 0.41 -19.78 -13.75
CA GLY A 104 0.25 -19.26 -15.10
C GLY A 104 0.64 -17.79 -15.28
N ALA A 105 0.07 -17.13 -16.30
CA ALA A 105 0.45 -15.78 -16.70
C ALA A 105 0.17 -14.68 -15.64
N ARG A 106 -0.78 -14.95 -14.74
CA ARG A 106 -1.13 -14.08 -13.61
C ARG A 106 -0.50 -14.51 -12.30
N ASN A 107 0.34 -15.55 -12.33
CA ASN A 107 1.06 -16.07 -11.17
C ASN A 107 0.18 -16.40 -9.95
N LEU A 108 -1.00 -16.97 -10.21
CA LEU A 108 -1.99 -17.31 -9.19
C LEU A 108 -1.71 -18.66 -8.51
N SER A 109 -0.48 -18.92 -8.09
CA SER A 109 -0.03 -20.26 -7.67
C SER A 109 -0.58 -20.74 -6.33
N ARG A 110 -1.10 -19.82 -5.50
CA ARG A 110 -1.63 -20.14 -4.17
C ARG A 110 -3.15 -20.18 -4.22
N HIS A 111 -3.72 -21.36 -3.97
CA HIS A 111 -5.16 -21.57 -3.96
C HIS A 111 -5.65 -21.71 -2.52
N ILE A 112 -6.61 -20.86 -2.12
CA ILE A 112 -7.23 -20.94 -0.79
C ILE A 112 -8.74 -20.88 -0.92
N ARG A 113 -9.46 -21.39 0.08
CA ARG A 113 -10.91 -21.24 0.15
C ARG A 113 -11.23 -20.07 1.08
N VAL A 114 -11.88 -19.03 0.57
CA VAL A 114 -12.26 -17.84 1.35
C VAL A 114 -13.78 -17.71 1.39
N LYS A 115 -14.26 -17.01 2.41
CA LYS A 115 -15.66 -16.58 2.47
C LYS A 115 -15.87 -15.51 1.40
N THR A 116 -16.91 -15.67 0.58
CA THR A 116 -17.45 -14.57 -0.22
C THR A 116 -18.64 -13.98 0.50
N ILE A 117 -18.78 -12.66 0.47
CA ILE A 117 -19.97 -11.97 0.93
C ILE A 117 -20.83 -11.50 -0.24
N ASP A 118 -22.15 -11.52 -0.05
CA ASP A 118 -23.08 -10.80 -0.92
C ASP A 118 -23.04 -9.30 -0.59
N PHE A 119 -22.45 -8.50 -1.47
CA PHE A 119 -22.29 -7.07 -1.24
C PHE A 119 -23.62 -6.32 -1.10
N SER A 120 -24.61 -6.66 -1.93
CA SER A 120 -25.90 -5.97 -1.92
C SER A 120 -26.68 -6.30 -0.64
N LYS A 121 -26.58 -7.55 -0.16
CA LYS A 121 -27.08 -7.91 1.16
C LYS A 121 -26.32 -7.20 2.28
N TRP A 122 -24.99 -7.16 2.20
CA TRP A 122 -24.16 -6.50 3.21
C TRP A 122 -24.52 -5.02 3.36
N LEU A 123 -24.74 -4.29 2.25
CA LEU A 123 -25.21 -2.90 2.28
C LEU A 123 -26.51 -2.76 3.09
N ARG A 124 -27.53 -3.58 2.78
CA ARG A 124 -28.83 -3.53 3.48
C ARG A 124 -28.75 -3.84 4.97
N GLU A 125 -27.77 -4.63 5.38
CA GLU A 125 -27.59 -5.04 6.78
C GLU A 125 -26.74 -4.04 7.60
N ASN A 126 -25.94 -3.19 6.96
CA ASN A 126 -24.92 -2.37 7.62
C ASN A 126 -25.01 -0.86 7.34
N ILE A 127 -25.81 -0.45 6.35
CA ILE A 127 -25.95 0.95 5.92
C ILE A 127 -27.37 1.44 6.17
N HIS A 128 -27.48 2.65 6.71
CA HIS A 128 -28.74 3.38 6.86
C HIS A 128 -28.88 4.44 5.76
N GLU A 129 -30.12 4.81 5.39
CA GLU A 129 -30.35 5.78 4.29
C GLU A 129 -29.79 7.18 4.61
N GLU A 130 -29.61 7.51 5.89
CA GLU A 130 -28.99 8.76 6.35
C GLU A 130 -27.45 8.74 6.31
N ASP A 131 -26.83 7.59 6.08
CA ASP A 131 -25.37 7.50 5.99
C ASP A 131 -24.89 8.11 4.67
N TYR A 132 -23.86 8.95 4.76
CA TYR A 132 -23.08 9.32 3.59
C TYR A 132 -22.05 8.23 3.28
N VAL A 133 -22.22 7.53 2.15
CA VAL A 133 -21.47 6.32 1.78
C VAL A 133 -20.69 6.50 0.49
N ILE A 134 -19.38 6.25 0.58
CA ILE A 134 -18.48 6.15 -0.57
C ILE A 134 -18.19 4.68 -0.81
N PHE A 135 -18.55 4.19 -1.99
CA PHE A 135 -18.28 2.82 -2.43
C PHE A 135 -17.10 2.82 -3.40
N LYS A 136 -16.01 2.13 -3.05
CA LYS A 136 -14.89 1.81 -3.94
C LYS A 136 -14.93 0.34 -4.33
N LEU A 137 -14.85 0.05 -5.63
CA LEU A 137 -14.90 -1.31 -6.17
C LEU A 137 -13.72 -1.62 -7.10
N ASP A 138 -12.88 -2.55 -6.68
CA ASP A 138 -11.82 -3.15 -7.49
C ASP A 138 -11.54 -4.53 -6.91
N VAL A 139 -12.12 -5.59 -7.49
CA VAL A 139 -12.12 -6.95 -6.90
C VAL A 139 -11.71 -8.03 -7.90
N GLU A 140 -10.97 -7.62 -8.92
CA GLU A 140 -10.36 -8.50 -9.91
C GLU A 140 -11.34 -9.51 -10.54
N GLY A 141 -12.47 -9.02 -11.05
CA GLY A 141 -13.39 -9.77 -11.91
C GLY A 141 -14.82 -9.93 -11.38
N ALA A 142 -15.05 -9.80 -10.07
CA ALA A 142 -16.40 -9.95 -9.50
C ALA A 142 -17.32 -8.72 -9.71
N GLU A 143 -16.82 -7.65 -10.34
CA GLU A 143 -17.47 -6.34 -10.35
C GLU A 143 -18.81 -6.39 -11.07
N TYR A 144 -18.88 -7.03 -12.25
CA TYR A 144 -20.11 -7.08 -13.03
C TYR A 144 -21.24 -7.83 -12.32
N ASP A 145 -20.90 -8.93 -11.65
CA ASP A 145 -21.86 -9.71 -10.87
C ASP A 145 -22.39 -8.93 -9.66
N ILE A 146 -21.50 -8.19 -8.96
CA ILE A 146 -21.86 -7.30 -7.84
C ILE A 146 -22.77 -6.18 -8.33
N LEU A 147 -22.35 -5.45 -9.37
CA LEU A 147 -23.07 -4.30 -9.91
C LEU A 147 -24.43 -4.70 -10.48
N GLN A 148 -24.51 -5.82 -11.21
CA GLN A 148 -25.79 -6.35 -11.70
C GLN A 148 -26.73 -6.66 -10.54
N LYS A 149 -26.23 -7.31 -9.48
CA LYS A 149 -27.04 -7.61 -8.31
C LYS A 149 -27.49 -6.36 -7.58
N MET A 150 -26.65 -5.33 -7.46
CA MET A 150 -27.05 -4.06 -6.85
C MET A 150 -28.15 -3.35 -7.65
N VAL A 151 -28.14 -3.46 -8.99
CA VAL A 151 -29.24 -2.96 -9.84
C VAL A 151 -30.52 -3.74 -9.56
N ASP A 152 -30.44 -5.07 -9.52
CA ASP A 152 -31.61 -5.95 -9.36
C ASP A 152 -32.23 -5.85 -7.96
N ASP A 153 -31.39 -5.78 -6.91
CA ASP A 153 -31.82 -5.59 -5.52
C ASP A 153 -32.16 -4.12 -5.21
N GLY A 154 -31.87 -3.19 -6.13
CA GLY A 154 -32.12 -1.76 -5.99
C GLY A 154 -31.25 -1.06 -4.95
N THR A 155 -30.13 -1.63 -4.51
CA THR A 155 -29.32 -1.11 -3.38
C THR A 155 -28.40 0.07 -3.72
N PHE A 156 -28.44 0.58 -4.95
CA PHE A 156 -27.69 1.78 -5.34
C PHE A 156 -28.14 3.05 -4.60
N HIS A 157 -29.37 3.09 -4.06
CA HIS A 157 -29.83 4.22 -3.24
C HIS A 157 -29.11 4.35 -1.88
N LEU A 158 -28.37 3.32 -1.46
CA LEU A 158 -27.60 3.29 -0.21
C LEU A 158 -26.17 3.81 -0.37
N ILE A 159 -25.81 4.30 -1.56
CA ILE A 159 -24.48 4.87 -1.83
C ILE A 159 -24.63 6.29 -2.38
N ASP A 160 -23.71 7.18 -2.01
CA ASP A 160 -23.69 8.56 -2.51
C ASP A 160 -22.64 8.74 -3.60
N LYS A 161 -21.54 7.99 -3.50
CA LYS A 161 -20.40 8.13 -4.39
C LYS A 161 -19.83 6.77 -4.78
N PHE A 162 -19.51 6.63 -6.06
CA PHE A 162 -18.98 5.39 -6.62
C PHE A 162 -17.63 5.60 -7.30
N TYR A 163 -16.59 5.06 -6.69
CA TYR A 163 -15.27 4.86 -7.29
C TYR A 163 -15.15 3.42 -7.79
N GLY A 164 -14.72 3.20 -9.03
CA GLY A 164 -14.67 1.82 -9.51
C GLY A 164 -13.74 1.54 -10.69
N GLU A 165 -13.15 0.35 -10.65
CA GLU A 165 -12.52 -0.31 -11.77
C GLU A 165 -13.37 -1.51 -12.21
N CYS A 166 -13.35 -1.86 -13.50
CA CYS A 166 -14.06 -3.05 -13.98
C CYS A 166 -13.17 -3.80 -14.94
N HIS A 167 -12.81 -5.03 -14.58
CA HIS A 167 -11.79 -5.78 -15.30
C HIS A 167 -12.41 -6.65 -16.40
N PHE A 168 -12.25 -6.25 -17.66
CA PHE A 168 -12.90 -6.91 -18.80
C PHE A 168 -12.23 -8.21 -19.24
N TRP A 169 -10.97 -8.45 -18.85
CA TRP A 169 -10.20 -9.62 -19.29
C TRP A 169 -10.49 -10.88 -18.46
N HIS A 170 -11.00 -10.76 -17.23
CA HIS A 170 -11.26 -11.94 -16.40
C HIS A 170 -12.29 -12.88 -17.04
N PRO A 171 -12.16 -14.21 -16.86
CA PRO A 171 -13.09 -15.21 -17.36
C PRO A 171 -14.40 -15.24 -16.55
N THR A 172 -15.12 -14.11 -16.53
CA THR A 172 -16.34 -13.91 -15.74
C THR A 172 -17.60 -14.45 -16.42
N GLY A 173 -17.51 -14.78 -17.71
CA GLY A 173 -18.67 -15.17 -18.53
C GLY A 173 -19.47 -14.00 -19.09
N TRP A 174 -19.17 -12.76 -18.68
CA TRP A 174 -19.77 -11.55 -19.24
C TRP A 174 -19.19 -11.22 -20.61
N ASN A 175 -20.05 -10.98 -21.60
CA ASN A 175 -19.63 -10.44 -22.89
C ASN A 175 -19.68 -8.91 -22.94
N GLU A 176 -19.04 -8.32 -23.95
CA GLU A 176 -18.94 -6.86 -24.09
C GLU A 176 -20.30 -6.16 -24.12
N HIS A 177 -21.28 -6.70 -24.85
CA HIS A 177 -22.62 -6.12 -24.93
C HIS A 177 -23.32 -6.11 -23.57
N GLN A 178 -23.25 -7.22 -22.81
CA GLN A 178 -23.84 -7.29 -21.46
C GLN A 178 -23.20 -6.27 -20.51
N ARG A 179 -21.87 -6.10 -20.57
CA ARG A 179 -21.14 -5.13 -19.75
C ARG A 179 -21.57 -3.70 -20.07
N GLN A 180 -21.63 -3.35 -21.36
CA GLN A 180 -22.07 -2.02 -21.78
C GLN A 180 -23.50 -1.72 -21.37
N GLU A 181 -24.41 -2.69 -21.51
CA GLU A 181 -25.81 -2.51 -21.09
C GLU A 181 -25.92 -2.33 -19.57
N LEU A 182 -25.17 -3.08 -18.77
CA LEU A 182 -25.13 -2.88 -17.32
C LEU A 182 -24.63 -1.49 -16.95
N LEU A 183 -23.52 -1.03 -17.54
CA LEU A 183 -22.97 0.29 -17.27
C LEU A 183 -23.93 1.43 -17.69
N LYS A 184 -24.68 1.26 -18.79
CA LYS A 184 -25.74 2.21 -19.19
C LYS A 184 -26.89 2.26 -18.19
N LYS A 185 -27.30 1.10 -17.65
CA LYS A 185 -28.34 1.05 -16.61
C LYS A 185 -27.90 1.80 -15.36
N ILE A 186 -26.68 1.57 -14.88
CA ILE A 186 -26.10 2.26 -13.72
C ILE A 186 -26.07 3.78 -13.95
N LYS A 187 -25.67 4.22 -15.15
CA LYS A 187 -25.71 5.63 -15.53
C LYS A 187 -27.12 6.22 -15.49
N THR A 188 -28.13 5.45 -15.89
CA THR A 188 -29.53 5.89 -15.87
C THR A 188 -30.08 6.01 -14.45
N ILE A 189 -29.57 5.21 -13.51
CA ILE A 189 -29.90 5.30 -12.06
C ILE A 189 -29.30 6.56 -11.44
N GLY A 190 -28.35 7.23 -12.11
CA GLY A 190 -27.73 8.48 -11.63
C GLY A 190 -26.28 8.30 -11.16
N PHE A 191 -25.73 7.09 -11.22
CA PHE A 191 -24.34 6.83 -10.85
C PHE A 191 -23.45 6.81 -12.07
N THR A 192 -22.41 7.64 -12.05
CA THR A 192 -21.30 7.53 -12.98
C THR A 192 -20.08 7.06 -12.20
N LYS A 193 -19.39 6.06 -12.75
CA LYS A 193 -18.14 5.54 -12.18
C LYS A 193 -17.08 6.63 -12.21
N THR A 194 -16.59 7.02 -11.04
CA THR A 194 -15.45 7.93 -10.90
C THR A 194 -14.16 7.12 -10.79
N TYR A 195 -13.07 7.63 -11.37
CA TYR A 195 -11.78 6.95 -11.32
C TYR A 195 -11.10 7.16 -9.96
N TRP A 196 -10.51 6.09 -9.43
CA TRP A 196 -9.74 6.03 -8.19
C TRP A 196 -8.63 5.00 -8.38
N ALA A 197 -7.40 5.37 -8.04
CA ALA A 197 -6.25 4.49 -8.06
C ALA A 197 -5.38 4.79 -6.84
N GLY A 198 -5.53 3.98 -5.79
CA GLY A 198 -4.84 4.17 -4.51
C GLY A 198 -3.32 4.07 -4.67
N GLU A 199 -2.88 3.10 -5.45
CA GLU A 199 -1.51 2.80 -5.83
C GLU A 199 -0.86 3.85 -6.75
N GLU A 200 -1.67 4.71 -7.38
CA GLU A 200 -1.25 5.90 -8.11
C GLU A 200 -1.33 7.18 -7.28
N ARG A 201 -1.88 7.08 -6.06
CA ARG A 201 -2.17 8.20 -5.17
C ARG A 201 -3.03 9.28 -5.84
N THR A 202 -4.04 8.85 -6.61
CA THR A 202 -4.88 9.77 -7.39
C THR A 202 -6.34 9.33 -7.46
N TYR A 203 -7.22 10.32 -7.61
CA TYR A 203 -8.64 10.12 -7.90
C TYR A 203 -9.20 11.31 -8.69
N ALA A 204 -10.20 11.05 -9.53
CA ALA A 204 -10.59 11.97 -10.61
C ALA A 204 -11.08 13.34 -10.13
N ASP A 205 -11.63 13.42 -8.93
CA ASP A 205 -12.19 14.64 -8.36
C ASP A 205 -11.34 15.23 -7.23
N PHE A 206 -10.04 14.89 -7.19
CA PHE A 206 -9.09 15.46 -6.24
C PHE A 206 -9.10 16.98 -6.26
N ASP A 207 -8.88 17.59 -7.43
CA ASP A 207 -8.79 19.06 -7.56
C ASP A 207 -10.12 19.75 -7.20
N ASP A 208 -11.25 19.13 -7.54
CA ASP A 208 -12.59 19.65 -7.22
C ASP A 208 -12.85 19.65 -5.71
N LEU A 209 -12.35 18.64 -5.00
CA LEU A 209 -12.43 18.50 -3.55
C LEU A 209 -11.42 19.39 -2.81
N HIS A 210 -10.32 19.78 -3.45
CA HIS A 210 -9.18 20.50 -2.87
C HIS A 210 -8.93 21.88 -3.46
N GLN A 211 -10.00 22.64 -3.73
CA GLN A 211 -9.88 24.01 -4.27
C GLN A 211 -8.80 24.81 -3.53
N SER A 212 -7.73 25.12 -4.25
CA SER A 212 -6.47 25.52 -3.64
C SER A 212 -6.58 26.88 -2.92
N GLN A 213 -6.13 26.91 -1.66
CA GLN A 213 -5.60 28.13 -1.07
C GLN A 213 -4.08 28.10 -1.21
N ASN A 214 -3.54 29.12 -1.90
CA ASN A 214 -2.11 29.33 -2.13
C ASN A 214 -1.24 29.00 -0.90
N GLN A 215 -0.34 28.02 -1.00
CA GLN A 215 0.74 27.84 -0.02
C GLN A 215 2.04 28.50 -0.50
N PRO A 216 2.73 29.28 0.35
CA PRO A 216 3.88 30.07 -0.08
C PRO A 216 5.20 29.58 0.55
N TYR A 217 5.70 28.37 0.31
CA TYR A 217 7.09 28.05 0.67
C TYR A 217 7.77 27.04 -0.27
N PRO A 218 9.00 27.33 -0.74
CA PRO A 218 9.81 26.37 -1.49
C PRO A 218 10.59 25.43 -0.55
N TYR A 219 10.71 24.16 -1.00
CA TYR A 219 11.53 23.09 -0.42
C TYR A 219 13.05 23.37 -0.62
N GLY A 220 13.90 22.92 0.33
CA GLY A 220 15.36 22.78 0.09
C GLY A 220 16.34 23.62 0.94
N ILE A 221 15.93 24.21 2.06
CA ILE A 221 16.82 25.11 2.85
C ILE A 221 17.78 24.35 3.80
N PHE A 222 17.62 23.03 4.00
CA PHE A 222 18.43 22.27 4.95
C PHE A 222 19.87 21.98 4.51
N GLU A 223 20.19 22.11 3.22
CA GLU A 223 21.46 21.65 2.65
C GLU A 223 22.63 22.65 2.83
N MET A 224 22.42 23.79 3.50
CA MET A 224 23.42 24.86 3.65
C MET A 224 23.86 25.14 5.11
N GLN A 225 24.02 24.11 5.95
CA GLN A 225 24.39 24.31 7.37
C GLN A 225 25.93 24.38 7.62
N ASN A 226 26.38 25.42 8.33
CA ASN A 226 27.77 25.61 8.76
C ASN A 226 28.12 24.88 10.08
N PHE A 227 29.40 24.89 10.50
CA PHE A 227 29.92 24.14 11.66
C PHE A 227 29.25 24.44 13.00
N ASN A 228 28.90 25.70 13.26
CA ASN A 228 28.24 26.09 14.51
C ASN A 228 26.82 25.52 14.55
N ILE A 229 26.12 25.58 13.41
CA ILE A 229 24.76 25.05 13.27
C ILE A 229 24.76 23.52 13.43
N THR A 230 25.70 22.76 12.85
CA THR A 230 25.75 21.30 13.06
C THR A 230 25.96 20.91 14.53
N ARG A 231 26.83 21.65 15.26
CA ARG A 231 27.02 21.45 16.70
C ARG A 231 25.75 21.80 17.47
N GLU A 232 25.09 22.90 17.15
CA GLU A 232 23.83 23.31 17.76
C GLU A 232 22.69 22.34 17.47
N SER A 233 22.60 21.79 16.25
CA SER A 233 21.61 20.77 15.86
C SER A 233 21.76 19.50 16.69
N ILE A 234 22.98 18.94 16.81
CA ILE A 234 23.21 17.72 17.61
C ILE A 234 22.90 17.99 19.09
N VAL A 235 23.33 19.14 19.62
CA VAL A 235 23.08 19.52 21.02
C VAL A 235 21.58 19.74 21.28
N SER A 236 20.89 20.41 20.37
CA SER A 236 19.45 20.67 20.44
C SER A 236 18.65 19.37 20.42
N SER A 237 18.94 18.47 19.48
CA SER A 237 18.28 17.17 19.39
C SER A 237 18.53 16.31 20.64
N GLU A 238 19.77 16.27 21.14
CA GLU A 238 20.10 15.55 22.37
C GLU A 238 19.40 16.14 23.61
N MET A 239 19.33 17.48 23.71
CA MET A 239 18.61 18.14 24.80
C MET A 239 17.12 17.80 24.77
N ARG A 240 16.47 17.91 23.61
CA ARG A 240 15.04 17.59 23.45
C ARG A 240 14.73 16.13 23.78
N LEU A 241 15.59 15.19 23.36
CA LEU A 241 15.42 13.77 23.68
C LEU A 241 15.64 13.50 25.17
N ASN A 242 16.64 14.14 25.80
CA ASN A 242 16.86 14.01 27.24
C ASN A 242 15.75 14.66 28.08
N GLU A 243 15.13 15.75 27.61
CA GLU A 243 13.97 16.38 28.27
C GLU A 243 12.77 15.43 28.40
N VAL A 244 12.61 14.52 27.43
CA VAL A 244 11.60 13.44 27.48
C VAL A 244 12.16 12.12 28.03
N GLY A 245 13.35 12.13 28.61
CA GLY A 245 13.97 10.97 29.27
C GLY A 245 14.56 9.93 28.33
N ILE A 246 14.78 10.25 27.06
CA ILE A 246 15.37 9.36 26.05
C ILE A 246 16.88 9.64 25.94
N PRO A 247 17.74 8.74 26.44
CA PRO A 247 19.19 8.91 26.32
C PRO A 247 19.67 8.68 24.89
N VAL A 248 20.60 9.52 24.42
CA VAL A 248 21.15 9.46 23.06
C VAL A 248 22.52 8.77 23.05
N TYR A 249 22.62 7.64 22.34
CA TYR A 249 23.87 6.86 22.21
C TYR A 249 24.41 6.80 20.78
N TYR A 250 23.54 7.01 19.80
CA TYR A 250 23.83 6.83 18.38
C TYR A 250 23.58 8.11 17.61
N TYR A 251 24.35 8.31 16.54
CA TYR A 251 24.21 9.44 15.64
C TYR A 251 24.35 8.99 14.18
N LEU A 252 23.35 9.30 13.35
CA LEU A 252 23.34 9.04 11.92
C LEU A 252 23.61 10.36 11.17
N PRO A 253 24.83 10.62 10.68
CA PRO A 253 25.12 11.81 9.90
C PRO A 253 24.76 11.66 8.42
N ASP A 254 24.40 12.76 7.77
CA ASP A 254 24.21 12.79 6.31
C ASP A 254 25.50 12.51 5.52
N ALA A 255 26.64 12.96 6.03
CA ALA A 255 27.94 12.70 5.44
C ALA A 255 29.00 12.53 6.52
N ILE A 256 29.91 11.57 6.33
CA ILE A 256 31.00 11.32 7.28
C ILE A 256 32.15 12.28 6.98
N GLN A 257 32.16 13.42 7.68
CA GLN A 257 33.27 14.39 7.64
C GLN A 257 34.11 14.32 8.92
N GLY A 258 35.39 14.68 8.84
CA GLY A 258 36.31 14.66 10.01
C GLY A 258 35.76 15.44 11.21
N ARG A 259 35.09 16.58 10.95
CA ARG A 259 34.44 17.42 11.95
C ARG A 259 33.34 16.69 12.74
N ILE A 260 32.55 15.85 12.05
CA ILE A 260 31.46 15.08 12.64
C ILE A 260 32.01 13.99 13.56
N LYS A 261 33.08 13.31 13.14
CA LYS A 261 33.80 12.33 13.98
C LYS A 261 34.26 12.95 15.29
N THR A 262 34.85 14.15 15.25
CA THR A 262 35.31 14.85 16.46
C THR A 262 34.17 15.23 17.40
N ILE A 263 33.03 15.72 16.88
CA ILE A 263 31.88 16.10 17.70
C ILE A 263 31.27 14.86 18.36
N ALA A 264 31.03 13.79 17.59
CA ALA A 264 30.47 12.54 18.11
C ALA A 264 31.36 11.93 19.21
N GLN A 265 32.69 11.86 18.98
CA GLN A 265 33.66 11.37 19.98
C GLN A 265 33.62 12.18 21.28
N LYS A 266 33.62 13.51 21.21
CA LYS A 266 33.56 14.38 22.41
C LYS A 266 32.29 14.14 23.24
N ARG A 267 31.19 13.77 22.57
CA ARG A 267 29.90 13.49 23.21
C ARG A 267 29.67 12.02 23.51
N LYS A 268 30.67 11.16 23.27
CA LYS A 268 30.58 9.70 23.43
C LYS A 268 29.46 9.05 22.60
N LEU A 269 29.10 9.68 21.47
CA LEU A 269 28.12 9.15 20.52
C LEU A 269 28.80 8.18 19.54
N ARG A 270 28.11 7.07 19.23
CA ARG A 270 28.50 6.13 18.19
C ARG A 270 27.94 6.58 16.84
N ILE A 271 28.79 6.75 15.84
CA ILE A 271 28.34 7.07 14.48
C ILE A 271 27.81 5.79 13.85
N VAL A 272 26.57 5.83 13.37
CA VAL A 272 25.94 4.77 12.59
C VAL A 272 26.19 5.04 11.12
N VAL A 273 26.66 4.02 10.41
CA VAL A 273 26.81 4.03 8.95
C VAL A 273 25.96 2.90 8.41
N PRO A 274 24.77 3.18 7.85
CA PRO A 274 23.92 2.14 7.32
C PRO A 274 24.58 1.43 6.14
N THR A 275 24.40 0.12 6.07
CA THR A 275 24.75 -0.69 4.90
C THR A 275 23.82 -0.36 3.74
N VAL A 276 22.54 -0.14 4.05
CA VAL A 276 21.49 0.22 3.10
C VAL A 276 20.73 1.42 3.62
N ILE A 277 20.53 2.42 2.77
CA ILE A 277 19.66 3.57 3.03
C ILE A 277 18.58 3.57 1.97
N PHE A 278 17.32 3.66 2.39
CA PHE A 278 16.19 3.84 1.50
C PHE A 278 15.41 5.13 1.86
N PRO A 279 15.09 5.99 0.88
CA PRO A 279 15.48 5.87 -0.53
C PRO A 279 17.01 6.05 -0.70
N PRO A 280 17.62 5.49 -1.76
CA PRO A 280 19.04 5.59 -1.98
C PRO A 280 19.47 7.05 -2.16
N LYS A 281 20.52 7.47 -1.45
CA LYS A 281 21.10 8.82 -1.60
C LYS A 281 21.93 8.98 -2.88
N GLU A 282 22.27 7.88 -3.56
CA GLU A 282 23.05 7.91 -4.80
C GLU A 282 22.15 8.19 -6.02
N ASN A 283 22.50 9.24 -6.77
CA ASN A 283 21.82 9.61 -8.00
C ASN A 283 21.84 8.47 -9.01
N GLY A 284 20.67 8.18 -9.61
CA GLY A 284 20.54 7.23 -10.71
C GLY A 284 20.07 5.83 -10.31
N ILE A 285 20.05 5.48 -9.02
CA ILE A 285 19.55 4.17 -8.57
C ILE A 285 18.02 4.11 -8.69
N LEU A 286 17.31 5.05 -8.04
CA LEU A 286 15.87 5.23 -8.18
C LEU A 286 15.61 6.63 -8.76
N THR A 287 15.32 6.69 -10.06
CA THR A 287 15.01 7.93 -10.77
C THR A 287 13.51 8.08 -10.95
N TRP A 288 13.06 9.27 -11.34
CA TRP A 288 11.66 9.47 -11.71
C TRP A 288 11.19 8.45 -12.76
N ASP A 289 11.95 8.33 -13.84
CA ASP A 289 11.62 7.44 -14.97
C ASP A 289 11.72 5.95 -14.63
N ASN A 290 12.55 5.55 -13.67
CA ASN A 290 12.74 4.13 -13.39
C ASN A 290 11.96 3.65 -12.15
N TYR A 291 11.52 4.55 -11.28
CA TYR A 291 10.93 4.21 -9.98
C TYR A 291 9.68 5.02 -9.71
N HIS A 292 9.77 6.36 -9.64
CA HIS A 292 8.66 7.15 -9.12
C HIS A 292 7.44 7.23 -10.04
N GLN A 293 7.60 7.06 -11.36
CA GLN A 293 6.47 7.00 -12.31
C GLN A 293 5.68 5.68 -12.27
N HIS A 294 6.05 4.74 -11.41
CA HIS A 294 5.37 3.45 -11.28
C HIS A 294 4.40 3.45 -10.09
N HIS A 295 3.38 2.59 -10.17
CA HIS A 295 2.43 2.32 -9.08
C HIS A 295 3.12 1.65 -7.89
N ASP A 296 2.55 1.80 -6.69
CA ASP A 296 3.05 1.18 -5.45
C ASP A 296 3.28 -0.33 -5.59
N VAL A 297 2.38 -1.01 -6.31
CA VAL A 297 2.46 -2.44 -6.60
C VAL A 297 3.71 -2.86 -7.40
N ALA A 298 4.34 -1.91 -8.09
CA ALA A 298 5.58 -2.10 -8.85
C ALA A 298 6.80 -1.47 -8.17
N ARG A 299 6.63 -0.34 -7.47
CA ARG A 299 7.70 0.36 -6.76
C ARG A 299 8.22 -0.42 -5.56
N VAL A 300 7.33 -0.88 -4.69
CA VAL A 300 7.74 -1.52 -3.44
C VAL A 300 8.51 -2.83 -3.69
N PRO A 301 8.08 -3.75 -4.57
CA PRO A 301 8.87 -4.94 -4.90
C PRO A 301 10.25 -4.62 -5.49
N LYS A 302 10.35 -3.54 -6.26
CA LYS A 302 11.62 -3.06 -6.81
C LYS A 302 12.56 -2.53 -5.72
N ALA A 303 12.03 -1.75 -4.77
CA ALA A 303 12.80 -1.27 -3.63
C ALA A 303 13.26 -2.42 -2.74
N LEU A 304 12.39 -3.39 -2.47
CA LEU A 304 12.73 -4.59 -1.71
C LEU A 304 13.86 -5.39 -2.36
N ARG A 305 13.80 -5.59 -3.69
CA ARG A 305 14.88 -6.25 -4.46
C ARG A 305 16.20 -5.50 -4.35
N LEU A 306 16.17 -4.18 -4.40
CA LEU A 306 17.36 -3.35 -4.23
C LEU A 306 17.95 -3.52 -2.82
N ILE A 307 17.12 -3.42 -1.79
CA ILE A 307 17.53 -3.57 -0.39
C ILE A 307 18.15 -4.96 -0.16
N ASP A 308 17.45 -6.01 -0.58
CA ASP A 308 17.92 -7.39 -0.46
C ASP A 308 19.29 -7.58 -1.15
N SER A 309 19.44 -7.10 -2.39
CA SER A 309 20.69 -7.24 -3.14
C SER A 309 21.91 -6.60 -2.44
N GLN A 310 21.68 -5.55 -1.66
CA GLN A 310 22.73 -4.87 -0.89
C GLN A 310 23.01 -5.55 0.45
N LEU A 311 22.00 -6.19 1.08
CA LEU A 311 22.16 -6.92 2.33
C LEU A 311 22.78 -8.32 2.14
N MET A 312 22.54 -8.96 1.00
CA MET A 312 22.93 -10.36 0.71
C MET A 312 24.39 -10.72 1.03
N ASN A 313 25.33 -9.77 0.94
CA ASN A 313 26.76 -10.06 1.04
C ASN A 313 27.33 -10.10 2.47
N SER A 314 26.68 -9.46 3.45
CA SER A 314 27.24 -9.35 4.82
C SER A 314 26.21 -9.16 5.93
N GLY A 315 24.91 -9.05 5.59
CA GLY A 315 23.95 -8.38 6.47
C GLY A 315 24.37 -6.92 6.74
N GLY A 316 23.72 -6.28 7.72
CA GLY A 316 24.13 -4.95 8.17
C GLY A 316 23.01 -4.10 8.74
N ILE A 317 23.22 -2.79 8.72
CA ILE A 317 22.27 -1.82 9.26
C ILE A 317 21.42 -1.27 8.11
N LEU A 318 20.11 -1.49 8.17
CA LEU A 318 19.13 -0.88 7.26
C LEU A 318 18.62 0.43 7.87
N CYS A 319 18.61 1.50 7.07
CA CYS A 319 17.97 2.77 7.40
C CYS A 319 16.81 3.03 6.43
N LEU A 320 15.61 3.19 6.98
CA LEU A 320 14.40 3.57 6.24
C LEU A 320 14.03 5.00 6.62
N ASP A 321 13.86 5.86 5.62
CA ASP A 321 13.46 7.25 5.81
C ASP A 321 11.93 7.36 5.87
N SER A 322 11.39 7.63 7.05
CA SER A 322 9.94 7.73 7.27
C SER A 322 9.29 8.92 6.58
N ASP A 323 10.06 9.90 6.09
CA ASP A 323 9.52 11.01 5.31
C ASP A 323 9.09 10.55 3.90
N PHE A 324 9.50 9.35 3.49
CA PHE A 324 9.08 8.72 2.24
C PHE A 324 8.00 7.66 2.50
N PRO A 325 6.80 7.82 1.92
CA PRO A 325 5.68 6.90 2.17
C PRO A 325 5.99 5.44 1.82
N ASP A 326 6.78 5.21 0.75
CA ASP A 326 7.20 3.87 0.34
C ASP A 326 7.98 3.13 1.43
N SER A 327 8.70 3.84 2.33
CA SER A 327 9.44 3.25 3.44
C SER A 327 8.56 2.48 4.41
N VAL A 328 7.31 2.94 4.61
CA VAL A 328 6.33 2.25 5.46
C VAL A 328 5.94 0.92 4.81
N MET A 329 5.53 0.94 3.54
CA MET A 329 5.16 -0.28 2.79
C MET A 329 6.32 -1.27 2.69
N ILE A 330 7.53 -0.77 2.45
CA ILE A 330 8.75 -1.58 2.42
C ILE A 330 8.98 -2.24 3.77
N SER A 331 8.81 -1.51 4.88
CA SER A 331 9.05 -2.08 6.21
C SER A 331 8.17 -3.31 6.49
N VAL A 332 6.93 -3.33 6.02
CA VAL A 332 6.01 -4.46 6.24
C VAL A 332 6.48 -5.71 5.50
N PHE A 333 6.65 -5.65 4.17
CA PHE A 333 7.12 -6.79 3.38
C PHE A 333 8.54 -7.22 3.74
N LEU A 334 9.42 -6.25 4.00
CA LEU A 334 10.82 -6.53 4.29
C LEU A 334 10.98 -7.20 5.64
N MET A 335 10.26 -6.78 6.68
CA MET A 335 10.39 -7.38 8.00
C MET A 335 9.85 -8.81 7.98
N ASP A 336 8.73 -9.07 7.31
CA ASP A 336 8.22 -10.43 7.12
C ASP A 336 9.24 -11.29 6.35
N TYR A 337 9.82 -10.78 5.26
CA TYR A 337 10.86 -11.49 4.51
C TYR A 337 12.13 -11.73 5.36
N LEU A 338 12.62 -10.71 6.06
CA LEU A 338 13.82 -10.80 6.88
C LEU A 338 13.64 -11.81 8.02
N VAL A 339 12.45 -11.90 8.60
CA VAL A 339 12.16 -12.84 9.70
C VAL A 339 11.86 -14.25 9.21
N GLU A 340 11.06 -14.41 8.14
CA GLU A 340 10.55 -15.72 7.72
C GLU A 340 11.47 -16.45 6.74
N MET A 341 12.17 -15.71 5.87
CA MET A 341 12.81 -16.26 4.67
C MET A 341 14.30 -15.94 4.56
N SER A 342 14.78 -14.96 5.32
CA SER A 342 16.20 -14.60 5.32
C SER A 342 16.97 -15.35 6.41
N GLN A 343 18.25 -15.58 6.13
CA GLN A 343 19.26 -16.04 7.09
C GLN A 343 19.63 -14.97 8.15
N TYR A 344 18.91 -13.84 8.22
CA TYR A 344 19.25 -12.71 9.08
C TYR A 344 18.44 -12.72 10.38
N GLU A 345 19.13 -12.54 11.51
CA GLU A 345 18.50 -12.25 12.80
C GLU A 345 18.29 -10.74 12.93
N LEU A 346 17.04 -10.29 13.10
CA LEU A 346 16.76 -8.89 13.42
C LEU A 346 17.19 -8.60 14.86
N VAL A 347 18.13 -7.66 15.01
CA VAL A 347 18.71 -7.30 16.29
C VAL A 347 18.66 -5.80 16.53
N ASN A 348 18.66 -5.40 17.80
CA ASN A 348 18.88 -4.02 18.18
C ASN A 348 20.28 -3.55 17.77
N LEU A 349 20.43 -2.25 17.51
CA LEU A 349 21.69 -1.63 17.06
C LEU A 349 22.87 -1.93 17.99
N ASP A 350 22.67 -2.12 19.30
CA ASP A 350 23.74 -2.45 20.24
C ASP A 350 24.42 -3.80 19.97
N LYS A 351 23.71 -4.74 19.34
CA LYS A 351 24.28 -6.02 18.91
C LYS A 351 25.03 -5.96 17.57
N CYS A 352 24.93 -4.84 16.84
CA CYS A 352 25.61 -4.64 15.56
C CYS A 352 27.06 -4.12 15.70
N PHE A 353 27.50 -3.73 16.90
CA PHE A 353 28.77 -3.05 17.15
C PHE A 353 29.71 -3.81 18.09
#